data_AF-A0A359H8N7-F1
#
_entry.id   AF-A0A359H8N7-F1
#
_cell.length_a   1.000
_cell.length_b   1.000
_cell.length_c   1.000
_cell.angle_alpha   90.00
_cell.angle_beta   90.00
_cell.angle_gamma   90.00
#
_symmetry.space_group_name_H-M   'P 1'
#
loop_
_entity.id
_entity.type
_entity.pdbx_description
1 polymer ?
#
loop_
_entity_poly.entity_id
_entity_poly.type
_entity_poly.pdbx_seq_one_letter_code
_entity_poly.pdbx_strand_id
1 'polypeptide(L)' 'MNYYPYPNIPVMPGAPQMPCGPDHEFQFQLAHAYVPWQNMTQVFSPAEALTHGTLFPELVMPYIG' A
#
# COMPACT_ATOMS: atom_id res chain seq x y z
N MET A 1 -5.24 -25.79 -20.59
CA MET A 1 -4.11 -25.06 -19.97
C MET A 1 -3.75 -25.82 -18.70
N ASN A 2 -2.50 -26.26 -18.54
CA ASN A 2 -2.10 -27.05 -17.38
C ASN A 2 -1.84 -26.13 -16.17
N TYR A 3 -2.59 -26.34 -15.10
CA TYR A 3 -2.46 -25.62 -13.83
C TYR A 3 -1.28 -26.21 -13.04
N TYR A 4 -0.23 -25.43 -12.83
CA TYR A 4 0.85 -25.78 -11.92
C TYR A 4 0.60 -25.14 -10.56
N PRO A 5 0.41 -25.92 -9.47
CA PRO A 5 0.31 -25.36 -8.14
C PRO A 5 1.67 -24.82 -7.69
N TYR A 6 1.72 -23.58 -7.19
CA TYR A 6 2.92 -23.00 -6.60
C TYR A 6 3.25 -23.72 -5.28
N PRO A 7 4.38 -24.46 -5.20
CA PRO A 7 4.58 -25.43 -4.12
C PRO A 7 5.09 -24.83 -2.80
N ASN A 8 5.24 -23.51 -2.65
CA ASN A 8 5.92 -22.93 -1.47
C ASN A 8 5.51 -21.46 -1.18
N ILE A 9 4.23 -21.20 -0.94
CA ILE A 9 3.84 -19.95 -0.28
C ILE A 9 3.76 -20.25 1.22
N PRO A 10 4.65 -19.70 2.07
CA PRO A 10 4.56 -19.89 3.51
C PRO A 10 3.21 -19.35 4.00
N VAL A 11 2.42 -20.23 4.64
CA VAL A 11 1.13 -19.87 5.21
C VAL A 11 1.38 -18.83 6.31
N MET A 12 0.86 -17.61 6.13
CA MET A 12 0.99 -16.57 7.14
C MET A 12 0.24 -16.98 8.43
N PRO A 13 0.86 -16.84 9.62
CA PRO A 13 0.17 -17.09 10.89
C PRO A 13 -1.06 -16.18 11.03
N GLY A 14 -2.24 -16.76 11.21
CA GLY A 14 -3.51 -16.02 11.31
C GLY A 14 -4.30 -15.90 10.00
N ALA A 15 -3.86 -16.54 8.91
CA ALA A 15 -4.67 -16.64 7.70
C ALA A 15 -6.02 -17.33 8.02
N PRO A 16 -7.17 -16.81 7.53
CA PRO A 16 -8.46 -17.47 7.69
C PRO A 16 -8.39 -18.88 7.10
N GLN A 17 -8.57 -19.92 7.92
CA GLN A 17 -8.78 -21.27 7.42
C GLN A 17 -10.19 -21.34 6.84
N MET A 18 -10.35 -20.94 5.58
CA MET A 18 -11.61 -21.13 4.88
C MET A 18 -11.78 -22.62 4.55
N PRO A 19 -13.00 -23.18 4.63
CA PRO A 19 -13.27 -24.57 4.26
C PRO A 19 -13.09 -24.69 2.74
N CYS A 20 -11.91 -25.16 2.34
CA CYS A 20 -11.52 -25.37 0.96
C CYS A 20 -12.35 -26.52 0.35
N GLY A 21 -13.36 -26.16 -0.46
CA GLY A 21 -13.94 -27.05 -1.46
C GLY A 21 -13.13 -26.96 -2.77
N PRO A 22 -13.09 -28.03 -3.59
CA PRO A 22 -12.20 -28.13 -4.76
C PRO A 22 -12.52 -27.16 -5.91
N ASP A 23 -13.65 -26.44 -5.86
CA ASP A 23 -14.18 -25.72 -7.02
C ASP A 23 -14.09 -24.18 -6.93
N HIS A 24 -13.47 -23.62 -5.89
CA HIS A 24 -13.29 -22.16 -5.78
C HIS A 24 -11.85 -21.77 -6.11
N GLU A 25 -11.64 -21.24 -7.31
CA GLU A 25 -10.42 -20.54 -7.68
C GLU A 25 -10.24 -19.30 -6.77
N PHE A 26 -9.36 -19.40 -5.77
CA PHE A 26 -8.98 -18.26 -4.95
C PHE A 26 -8.17 -17.27 -5.80
N GLN A 27 -8.84 -16.30 -6.37
CA GLN A 27 -8.21 -15.15 -7.00
C GLN A 27 -7.75 -14.18 -5.91
N PHE A 28 -6.55 -14.39 -5.39
CA PHE A 28 -5.91 -13.38 -4.55
C PHE A 28 -5.66 -12.15 -5.41
N GLN A 29 -6.28 -11.03 -5.05
CA GLN A 29 -5.96 -9.74 -5.65
C GLN A 29 -4.63 -9.26 -5.05
N LEU A 30 -3.70 -8.82 -5.90
CA LEU A 30 -2.46 -8.23 -5.42
C LEU A 30 -2.77 -7.03 -4.54
N ALA A 31 -2.10 -6.91 -3.40
CA ALA A 31 -2.25 -5.74 -2.54
C ALA A 31 -1.83 -4.48 -3.32
N HIS A 32 -2.72 -3.50 -3.41
CA HIS A 32 -2.43 -2.20 -3.99
C HIS A 32 -2.13 -1.21 -2.86
N ALA A 33 -1.01 -0.50 -2.96
CA ALA A 33 -0.78 0.67 -2.12
C ALA A 33 -1.71 1.79 -2.62
N TYR A 34 -2.74 2.12 -1.83
CA TYR A 34 -3.57 3.27 -2.12
C TYR A 34 -2.83 4.55 -1.73
N VAL A 35 -2.44 5.35 -2.72
CA VAL A 35 -1.87 6.68 -2.50
C VAL A 35 -2.98 7.71 -2.80
N PRO A 36 -3.42 8.50 -1.80
CA PRO A 36 -4.40 9.56 -2.02
C PRO A 36 -3.88 10.63 -3.00
N TRP A 37 -4.79 11.33 -3.66
CA TRP A 37 -4.44 12.52 -4.42
C TRP A 37 -3.87 13.60 -3.50
N GLN A 38 -2.67 14.11 -3.82
CA GLN A 38 -2.01 15.17 -3.06
C GLN A 38 -1.96 16.44 -3.91
N ASN A 39 -2.48 17.55 -3.36
CA ASN A 39 -2.39 18.86 -4.00
C ASN A 39 -1.11 19.56 -3.51
N MET A 40 -0.16 19.75 -4.43
CA MET A 40 1.15 20.37 -4.19
C MET A 40 1.22 21.74 -4.87
N THR A 41 0.37 22.67 -4.46
CA THR A 41 0.13 23.92 -5.19
C THR A 41 0.93 25.09 -4.65
N GLN A 42 1.46 24.98 -3.43
CA GLN A 42 2.24 26.02 -2.78
C GLN A 42 3.66 25.53 -2.51
N VAL A 43 4.59 26.48 -2.43
CA VAL A 43 6.00 26.18 -2.21
C VAL A 43 6.58 27.13 -1.19
N PHE A 44 7.35 26.57 -0.27
CA PHE A 44 8.15 27.32 0.68
C PHE A 44 9.28 28.08 -0.02
N SER A 45 9.82 29.10 0.64
CA SER A 45 11.11 29.66 0.27
C SER A 45 12.23 28.62 0.47
N PRO A 46 13.41 28.76 -0.17
CA PRO A 46 14.48 27.77 -0.03
C PRO A 46 14.93 27.51 1.41
N ALA A 47 14.98 28.55 2.25
CA ALA A 47 15.38 28.41 3.66
C ALA A 47 14.33 27.65 4.49
N GLU A 48 13.05 27.92 4.26
CA GLU A 48 11.93 27.23 4.92
C GLU A 48 11.84 25.77 4.47
N ALA A 49 11.99 25.51 3.16
CA ALA A 49 11.96 24.16 2.62
C ALA A 49 13.07 23.28 3.21
N LEU A 50 14.28 23.83 3.38
CA LEU A 50 15.38 23.15 4.06
C LEU A 50 15.08 22.86 5.53
N THR A 51 14.42 23.80 6.21
CA THR A 51 14.05 23.65 7.62
C THR A 51 12.98 22.55 7.81
N HIS A 52 11.99 22.51 6.93
CA HIS A 52 10.90 21.53 6.99
C HIS A 52 11.23 20.17 6.35
N GLY A 53 12.29 20.09 5.54
CA GLY A 53 12.66 18.89 4.80
C GLY A 53 11.71 18.56 3.63
N THR A 54 10.86 19.52 3.24
CA THR A 54 9.94 19.41 2.10
C THR A 54 9.75 20.78 1.46
N LEU A 55 9.57 20.80 0.14
CA LEU A 55 9.22 22.00 -0.61
C LEU A 55 7.75 22.42 -0.39
N PHE A 56 6.89 21.42 -0.20
CA PHE A 56 5.45 21.58 -0.19
C PHE A 56 4.94 21.68 1.25
N PRO A 57 4.33 22.81 1.64
CA PRO A 57 3.75 22.99 2.97
C PRO A 57 2.72 21.93 3.33
N GLU A 58 1.97 21.43 2.35
CA GLU A 58 0.91 20.44 2.51
C GLU A 58 1.43 19.07 3.01
N LEU A 59 2.74 18.84 2.95
CA LEU A 59 3.40 17.62 3.44
C LEU A 59 3.93 17.74 4.87
N VAL A 60 3.88 18.91 5.51
CA VAL A 60 4.35 19.10 6.88
C VAL A 60 3.24 18.70 7.86
N MET A 61 3.40 17.55 8.53
CA MET A 61 2.44 17.02 9.51
C MET A 61 0.99 16.91 8.99
N PRO A 62 0.73 16.17 7.90
CA PRO A 62 -0.60 16.09 7.30
C PRO A 62 -1.64 15.34 8.15
N TYR A 63 -1.22 14.64 9.21
CA TYR A 63 -2.10 13.85 10.06
C TYR A 63 -2.14 14.44 11.48
N ILE A 64 -3.29 14.99 11.85
CA ILE A 64 -3.63 15.25 13.26
C ILE A 64 -4.13 13.90 13.79
N GLY A 65 -3.42 13.32 14.76
CA GLY A 65 -3.74 12.02 15.35
C GLY A 65 -5.06 11.99 16.12
#